data_AF-A0AAU5VT44-F1
#
_entry.id   AF-A0AAU5VT44-F1
#
_cell.length_a   1.000
_cell.length_b   1.000
_cell.length_c   1.000
_cell.angle_alpha   90.00
_cell.angle_beta   90.00
_cell.angle_gamma   90.00
#
_symmetry.space_group_name_H-M   'P 1'
#
loop_
_entity.id
_entity.type
_entity.pdbx_description
1 polymer ?
#
loop_
_entity_poly.entity_id
_entity_poly.type
_entity_poly.pdbx_seq_one_letter_code
_entity_poly.pdbx_strand_id
1 'polypeptide(L)'
;MALDEARAKSTHGGGCTCGDCPHGAREGHRRAVAAFLTKRDELAAGQGLPGGVAQSVSASRQWVSDELTESARTVADRSREAGDAWLHALWLRTLTVVWGGVALLVIGEAATAIGAGWSTARTAGLLAALVTAGLLTGAARVHRARGGLLAPLIGEDNRLSTSRTVAASWVLLAVFAVLVLALQLAGASDHADRDTLIEGLDLVRSAGVLTVLALVCAVAVVVRRVVTVRVLGQRLQKLRADRPRAADLLTDDSGRGSFTDVQYVLVSTVAVLFAAVRLARRPEQLPDLPWGLAVLVAVSAATYFAGKYAEGGRPVILSVVRAREAGDLDAPIRTGDDIEIRGAGFVPPGAGSPDRLARVVVRIGRVHVHVPLIPVTGGFANPADTVLTVPVPVEVEPGAVEVQVVTAAGVETNSCLIDVTD
;
A
#
# COMPACT_ATOMS: atom_id res chain seq x y z
N MET A 1 44.55 16.46 24.45
CA MET A 1 44.12 16.29 23.04
C MET A 1 44.13 14.80 22.70
N ALA A 2 43.13 14.05 23.16
CA ALA A 2 42.78 12.65 22.83
C ALA A 2 41.78 12.06 23.86
N LEU A 3 40.80 12.85 24.33
CA LEU A 3 39.76 12.38 25.26
C LEU A 3 38.35 12.92 24.95
N ASP A 4 38.16 13.66 23.86
CA ASP A 4 36.85 14.24 23.49
C ASP A 4 36.06 13.46 22.43
N GLU A 5 36.63 12.43 21.80
CA GLU A 5 35.91 11.64 20.79
C GLU A 5 35.01 10.54 21.39
N ALA A 6 35.10 10.27 22.69
CA ALA A 6 34.28 9.25 23.35
C ALA A 6 32.89 9.76 23.81
N ARG A 7 32.57 11.05 23.63
CA ARG A 7 31.32 11.66 24.12
C ARG A 7 30.23 11.85 23.06
N ALA A 8 30.43 11.34 21.85
CA ALA A 8 29.41 11.31 20.78
C ALA A 8 28.44 10.10 20.88
N LYS A 9 28.46 9.37 22.00
CA LYS A 9 27.39 8.44 22.41
C LYS A 9 26.58 9.06 23.54
N SER A 10 25.96 10.22 23.29
CA SER A 10 24.93 10.71 24.20
C SER A 10 23.61 10.02 23.86
N THR A 11 23.17 9.22 24.82
CA THR A 11 21.81 8.72 25.00
C THR A 11 20.75 9.73 24.57
N HIS A 12 19.89 9.31 23.64
CA HIS A 12 18.71 10.05 23.19
C HIS A 12 17.75 10.35 24.36
N GLY A 13 17.97 11.47 25.04
CA GLY A 13 16.92 12.19 25.76
C GLY A 13 15.97 12.84 24.76
N GLY A 14 14.68 12.87 25.09
CA GLY A 14 13.59 13.23 24.18
C GLY A 14 13.81 14.51 23.36
N GLY A 15 13.54 14.43 22.05
CA GLY A 15 13.53 15.56 21.14
C GLY A 15 14.76 15.68 20.23
N CYS A 16 15.03 14.69 19.38
CA CYS A 16 15.96 14.91 18.27
C CYS A 16 15.39 15.94 17.29
N THR A 17 16.13 17.03 17.09
CA THR A 17 15.90 18.10 16.10
C THR A 17 16.65 17.86 14.78
N CYS A 18 17.31 16.70 14.65
CA CYS A 18 17.98 16.25 13.45
C CYS A 18 16.97 16.06 12.30
N GLY A 19 16.86 17.05 11.42
CA GLY A 19 15.90 17.08 10.30
C GLY A 19 16.00 15.88 9.36
N ASP A 20 17.20 15.33 9.18
CA ASP A 20 17.46 14.25 8.22
C ASP A 20 17.48 12.84 8.83
N CYS A 21 17.30 12.72 10.15
CA CYS A 21 17.31 11.39 10.76
C CYS A 21 15.90 10.76 10.78
N PRO A 22 15.77 9.42 10.62
CA PRO A 22 14.47 8.76 10.60
C PRO A 22 13.62 8.98 11.87
N HIS A 23 14.26 9.18 13.02
CA HIS A 23 13.56 9.45 14.27
C HIS A 23 13.00 10.88 14.31
N GLY A 24 13.78 11.87 13.86
CA GLY A 24 13.40 13.28 13.81
C GLY A 24 12.25 13.52 12.83
N ALA A 25 12.32 12.94 11.64
CA ALA A 25 11.25 13.04 10.64
C ALA A 25 9.93 12.41 11.14
N ARG A 26 10.01 11.23 11.79
CA ARG A 26 8.83 10.58 12.38
C ARG A 26 8.20 11.42 13.50
N GLU A 27 9.02 12.01 14.36
CA GLU A 27 8.54 12.84 15.45
C GLU A 27 8.00 14.19 14.96
N GLY A 28 8.61 14.77 13.91
CA GLY A 28 8.06 15.94 13.21
C GLY A 28 6.68 15.66 12.62
N HIS A 29 6.50 14.53 11.94
CA HIS A 29 5.20 14.12 11.42
C HIS A 29 4.16 13.91 12.54
N ARG A 30 4.52 13.24 13.64
CA ARG A 30 3.62 13.07 14.79
C ARG A 30 3.15 14.39 15.38
N ARG A 31 4.07 15.34 15.57
CA ARG A 31 3.73 16.68 16.06
C ARG A 31 2.83 17.45 15.10
N ALA A 32 3.10 17.37 13.80
CA ALA A 32 2.25 17.98 12.78
C ALA A 32 0.84 17.38 12.79
N VAL A 33 0.70 16.06 12.91
CA VAL A 33 -0.60 15.38 13.03
C VAL A 33 -1.32 15.83 14.30
N ALA A 34 -0.64 15.87 15.45
CA ALA A 34 -1.25 16.30 16.70
C ALA A 34 -1.75 17.75 16.61
N ALA A 35 -0.93 18.66 16.09
CA ALA A 35 -1.30 20.06 15.90
C ALA A 35 -2.50 20.21 14.94
N PHE A 36 -2.53 19.43 13.85
CA PHE A 36 -3.65 19.41 12.92
C PHE A 36 -4.95 18.93 13.59
N LEU A 37 -4.89 17.86 14.38
CA LEU A 37 -6.07 17.32 15.07
C LEU A 37 -6.62 18.32 16.09
N THR A 38 -5.75 18.96 16.89
CA THR A 38 -6.14 20.03 17.81
C THR A 38 -6.83 21.16 17.07
N LYS A 39 -6.22 21.67 15.99
CA LYS A 39 -6.78 22.75 15.17
C LYS A 39 -8.14 22.38 14.57
N ARG A 40 -8.28 21.16 14.04
CA ARG A 40 -9.55 20.66 13.51
C ARG A 40 -10.64 20.65 14.59
N ASP A 41 -10.32 20.14 15.77
CA ASP A 41 -11.30 20.01 16.85
C ASP A 41 -11.69 21.38 17.44
N GLU A 42 -10.76 22.33 17.51
CA GLU A 42 -11.04 23.74 17.85
C GLU A 42 -11.98 24.40 16.84
N LEU A 43 -11.70 24.25 15.53
CA LEU A 43 -12.55 24.80 14.47
C LEU A 43 -13.91 24.10 14.40
N ALA A 44 -13.98 22.79 14.67
CA ALA A 44 -15.24 22.06 14.81
C ALA A 44 -16.08 22.58 16.00
N ALA A 45 -15.44 23.06 17.06
CA ALA A 45 -16.09 23.71 18.19
C ALA A 45 -16.41 25.21 17.95
N GLY A 46 -16.13 25.74 16.76
CA GLY A 46 -16.36 27.15 16.41
C GLY A 46 -15.35 28.13 17.03
N GLN A 47 -14.20 27.64 17.51
CA GLN A 47 -13.15 28.47 18.10
C GLN A 47 -12.15 28.93 17.03
N GLY A 48 -11.52 30.10 17.23
CA GLY A 48 -10.44 30.59 16.36
C GLY A 48 -10.87 31.28 15.06
N LEU A 49 -12.18 31.49 14.85
CA LEU A 49 -12.71 32.24 13.71
C LEU A 49 -12.40 33.74 13.82
N PRO A 50 -11.83 34.39 12.78
CA PRO A 50 -11.70 35.84 12.75
C PRO A 50 -13.07 36.52 12.80
N GLY A 51 -13.18 37.60 13.59
CA GLY A 51 -14.46 38.30 13.79
C GLY A 51 -15.12 38.81 12.49
N GLY A 52 -14.32 39.11 11.46
CA GLY A 52 -14.83 39.56 10.15
C GLY A 52 -15.49 38.46 9.31
N VAL A 53 -15.12 37.19 9.48
CA VAL A 53 -15.76 36.07 8.76
C VAL A 53 -16.87 35.42 9.58
N ALA A 54 -16.80 35.52 10.92
CA ALA A 54 -17.78 34.93 11.84
C ALA A 54 -19.22 35.42 11.63
N GLN A 55 -19.41 36.56 10.95
CA GLN A 55 -20.72 37.14 10.66
C GLN A 55 -21.42 36.49 9.44
N SER A 56 -20.69 35.73 8.62
CA SER A 56 -21.24 35.03 7.46
C SER A 56 -20.90 33.54 7.53
N VAL A 57 -21.92 32.69 7.47
CA VAL A 57 -21.77 31.23 7.54
C VAL A 57 -20.94 30.71 6.34
N SER A 58 -21.20 31.24 5.14
CA SER A 58 -20.45 30.86 3.93
C SER A 58 -18.99 31.31 4.00
N ALA A 59 -18.74 32.53 4.45
CA ALA A 59 -17.38 33.05 4.62
C ALA A 59 -16.60 32.29 5.70
N SER A 60 -17.25 31.97 6.83
CA SER A 60 -16.67 31.15 7.89
C SER A 60 -16.31 29.75 7.39
N ARG A 61 -17.22 29.09 6.64
CA ARG A 61 -16.98 27.75 6.09
C ARG A 61 -15.81 27.74 5.10
N GLN A 62 -15.77 28.71 4.19
CA GLN A 62 -14.69 28.83 3.23
C GLN A 62 -13.35 29.05 3.93
N TRP A 63 -13.30 29.99 4.89
CA TRP A 63 -12.09 30.27 5.65
C TRP A 63 -11.59 29.04 6.44
N VAL A 64 -12.49 28.34 7.15
CA VAL A 64 -12.17 27.09 7.86
C VAL A 64 -11.62 26.05 6.91
N SER A 65 -12.24 25.88 5.74
CA SER A 65 -11.80 24.93 4.73
C SER A 65 -10.40 25.24 4.20
N ASP A 66 -10.11 26.52 3.92
CA ASP A 66 -8.80 26.96 3.42
C ASP A 66 -7.70 26.75 4.49
N GLU A 67 -8.00 27.14 5.74
CA GLU A 67 -7.09 27.04 6.88
C GLU A 67 -6.77 25.57 7.26
N LEU A 68 -7.75 24.67 7.11
CA LEU A 68 -7.56 23.22 7.27
C LEU A 68 -6.83 22.61 6.08
N THR A 69 -7.09 23.09 4.86
CA THR A 69 -6.40 22.63 3.65
C THR A 69 -4.91 22.95 3.72
N GLU A 70 -4.54 24.16 4.13
CA GLU A 70 -3.14 24.55 4.31
C GLU A 70 -2.44 23.71 5.39
N SER A 71 -3.10 23.53 6.53
CA SER A 71 -2.56 22.70 7.62
C SER A 71 -2.41 21.23 7.20
N ALA A 72 -3.36 20.71 6.43
CA ALA A 72 -3.31 19.36 5.88
C ALA A 72 -2.14 19.16 4.92
N ARG A 73 -1.84 20.15 4.06
CA ARG A 73 -0.66 20.12 3.19
C ARG A 73 0.62 20.01 4.01
N THR A 74 0.74 20.77 5.09
CA THR A 74 1.89 20.68 6.00
C THR A 74 2.04 19.26 6.59
N VAL A 75 0.95 18.63 7.02
CA VAL A 75 0.98 17.24 7.51
C VAL A 75 1.41 16.25 6.43
N ALA A 76 0.89 16.41 5.21
CA ALA A 76 1.23 15.58 4.07
C ALA A 76 2.71 15.72 3.68
N ASP A 77 3.27 16.93 3.72
CA ASP A 77 4.69 17.18 3.46
C ASP A 77 5.58 16.47 4.48
N ARG A 78 5.24 16.59 5.77
CA ARG A 78 5.94 15.85 6.85
C ARG A 78 5.77 14.34 6.74
N SER A 79 4.61 13.86 6.26
CA SER A 79 4.37 12.44 6.00
C SER A 79 5.34 11.92 4.93
N ARG A 80 5.54 12.68 3.85
CA ARG A 80 6.46 12.35 2.76
C ARG A 80 7.91 12.32 3.22
N GLU A 81 8.36 13.34 3.95
CA GLU A 81 9.71 13.39 4.56
C GLU A 81 9.97 12.16 5.46
N ALA A 82 9.00 11.83 6.32
CA ALA A 82 9.09 10.64 7.18
C ALA A 82 9.08 9.33 6.39
N GLY A 83 8.36 9.29 5.27
CA GLY A 83 8.32 8.15 4.34
C GLY A 83 9.68 7.87 3.71
N ASP A 84 10.35 8.91 3.20
CA ASP A 84 11.66 8.80 2.56
C ASP A 84 12.74 8.36 3.55
N ALA A 85 12.77 8.95 4.75
CA ALA A 85 13.69 8.54 5.82
C ALA A 85 13.42 7.09 6.28
N TRP A 86 12.16 6.66 6.27
CA TRP A 86 11.79 5.29 6.59
C TRP A 86 12.25 4.29 5.52
N LEU A 87 12.13 4.63 4.22
CA LEU A 87 12.65 3.78 3.13
C LEU A 87 14.17 3.58 3.25
N HIS A 88 14.89 4.62 3.69
CA HIS A 88 16.32 4.52 3.96
C HIS A 88 16.63 3.60 5.15
N ALA A 89 15.85 3.65 6.23
CA ALA A 89 16.02 2.70 7.34
C ALA A 89 15.61 1.27 6.96
N LEU A 90 14.63 1.13 6.06
CA LEU A 90 14.06 -0.15 5.67
C LEU A 90 15.06 -1.02 4.93
N TRP A 91 15.80 -0.48 3.95
CA TRP A 91 16.73 -1.32 3.18
C TRP A 91 17.80 -1.94 4.08
N LEU A 92 18.34 -1.17 5.04
CA LEU A 92 19.28 -1.68 6.04
C LEU A 92 18.66 -2.81 6.87
N ARG A 93 17.45 -2.62 7.39
CA ARG A 93 16.73 -3.63 8.18
C ARG A 93 16.46 -4.90 7.36
N THR A 94 16.06 -4.76 6.09
CA THR A 94 15.84 -5.92 5.22
C THR A 94 17.11 -6.71 4.98
N LEU A 95 18.27 -6.04 4.84
CA LEU A 95 19.55 -6.71 4.76
C LEU A 95 19.93 -7.40 6.07
N THR A 96 19.68 -6.78 7.22
CA THR A 96 19.87 -7.43 8.52
C THR A 96 19.04 -8.70 8.64
N VAL A 97 17.80 -8.71 8.14
CA VAL A 97 16.95 -9.91 8.12
C VAL A 97 17.51 -10.98 7.19
N VAL A 98 17.96 -10.61 5.98
CA VAL A 98 18.57 -11.56 5.02
C VAL A 98 19.82 -12.21 5.62
N TRP A 99 20.76 -11.42 6.12
CA TRP A 99 22.00 -11.93 6.71
C TRP A 99 21.78 -12.63 8.05
N GLY A 100 20.80 -12.19 8.84
CA GLY A 100 20.35 -12.89 10.04
C GLY A 100 19.76 -14.27 9.71
N GLY A 101 19.04 -14.39 8.60
CA GLY A 101 18.56 -15.68 8.08
C GLY A 101 19.69 -16.61 7.68
N VAL A 102 20.74 -16.10 7.02
CA VAL A 102 21.96 -16.88 6.74
C VAL A 102 22.64 -17.34 8.03
N ALA A 103 22.80 -16.44 9.01
CA ALA A 103 23.40 -16.78 10.30
C ALA A 103 22.58 -17.84 11.05
N LEU A 104 21.25 -17.74 11.03
CA LEU A 104 20.36 -18.72 11.64
C LEU A 104 20.44 -20.07 10.92
N LEU A 105 20.54 -20.08 9.59
CA LEU A 105 20.76 -21.31 8.83
C LEU A 105 22.10 -21.96 9.21
N VAL A 106 23.19 -21.18 9.31
CA VAL A 106 24.50 -21.68 9.77
C VAL A 106 24.40 -22.30 11.17
N ILE A 107 23.74 -21.62 12.10
CA ILE A 107 23.54 -22.13 13.47
C ILE A 107 22.72 -23.42 13.46
N GLY A 108 21.63 -23.46 12.69
CA GLY A 108 20.76 -24.63 12.55
C GLY A 108 21.51 -25.83 11.97
N GLU A 109 22.24 -25.63 10.87
CA GLU A 109 23.06 -26.67 10.24
C GLU A 109 24.18 -27.14 11.16
N ALA A 110 24.86 -26.24 11.88
CA ALA A 110 25.89 -26.62 12.85
C ALA A 110 25.30 -27.43 14.01
N ALA A 111 24.15 -27.02 14.54
CA ALA A 111 23.49 -27.71 15.64
C ALA A 111 23.01 -29.11 15.24
N THR A 112 22.41 -29.26 14.05
CA THR A 112 21.97 -30.57 13.54
C THR A 112 23.12 -31.43 13.03
N ALA A 113 24.34 -30.88 12.87
CA ALA A 113 25.52 -31.65 12.49
C ALA A 113 26.06 -32.45 13.67
N ILE A 114 25.75 -32.00 14.89
CA ILE A 114 26.10 -32.70 16.12
C ILE A 114 25.38 -34.05 16.11
N GLY A 115 26.13 -35.14 15.95
CA GLY A 115 25.63 -36.52 15.88
C GLY A 115 25.35 -37.03 14.46
N ALA A 116 24.82 -36.22 13.55
CA ALA A 116 24.52 -36.65 12.18
C ALA A 116 25.69 -36.44 11.18
N GLY A 117 26.71 -35.69 11.57
CA GLY A 117 27.86 -35.36 10.71
C GLY A 117 27.60 -34.22 9.73
N TRP A 118 28.66 -33.77 9.08
CA TRP A 118 28.63 -32.71 8.06
C TRP A 118 28.54 -33.33 6.67
N SER A 119 27.54 -32.94 5.88
CA SER A 119 27.35 -33.44 4.51
C SER A 119 27.58 -32.38 3.44
N THR A 120 27.83 -32.82 2.20
CA THR A 120 27.93 -31.97 1.00
C THR A 120 26.69 -31.11 0.79
N ALA A 121 25.50 -31.67 1.04
CA ALA A 121 24.23 -30.95 0.96
C ALA A 121 24.19 -29.72 1.89
N ARG A 122 24.76 -29.81 3.09
CA ARG A 122 24.82 -28.68 4.04
C ARG A 122 25.74 -27.58 3.53
N THR A 123 26.93 -27.96 3.03
CA THR A 123 27.86 -27.02 2.40
C THR A 123 27.20 -26.32 1.22
N ALA A 124 26.51 -27.07 0.35
CA ALA A 124 25.78 -26.51 -0.79
C ALA A 124 24.63 -25.59 -0.34
N GLY A 125 23.89 -25.95 0.70
CA GLY A 125 22.87 -25.12 1.34
C GLY A 125 23.39 -23.77 1.82
N LEU A 126 24.52 -23.78 2.54
CA LEU A 126 25.16 -22.56 3.04
C LEU A 126 25.74 -21.70 1.91
N LEU A 127 26.37 -22.30 0.92
CA LEU A 127 26.88 -21.59 -0.25
C LEU A 127 25.73 -20.99 -1.07
N ALA A 128 24.64 -21.72 -1.29
CA ALA A 128 23.44 -21.21 -1.95
C ALA A 128 22.86 -20.01 -1.17
N ALA A 129 22.84 -20.09 0.16
CA ALA A 129 22.37 -19.00 1.02
C ALA A 129 23.25 -17.75 0.91
N LEU A 130 24.57 -17.92 0.87
CA LEU A 130 25.53 -16.82 0.68
C LEU A 130 25.39 -16.17 -0.70
N VAL A 131 25.29 -16.97 -1.77
CA VAL A 131 25.07 -16.47 -3.14
C VAL A 131 23.74 -15.72 -3.21
N THR A 132 22.66 -16.31 -2.69
CA THR A 132 21.33 -15.68 -2.65
C THR A 132 21.37 -14.37 -1.88
N ALA A 133 21.93 -14.35 -0.67
CA ALA A 133 22.07 -13.14 0.14
C ALA A 133 22.93 -12.07 -0.56
N GLY A 134 24.00 -12.47 -1.27
CA GLY A 134 24.82 -11.59 -2.07
C GLY A 134 24.05 -10.93 -3.22
N LEU A 135 23.28 -11.72 -3.97
CA LEU A 135 22.41 -11.23 -5.05
C LEU A 135 21.33 -10.29 -4.53
N LEU A 136 20.65 -10.66 -3.43
CA LEU A 136 19.64 -9.80 -2.79
C LEU A 136 20.27 -8.51 -2.26
N THR A 137 21.50 -8.56 -1.75
CA THR A 137 22.26 -7.37 -1.32
C THR A 137 22.58 -6.47 -2.51
N GLY A 138 23.01 -7.04 -3.64
CA GLY A 138 23.23 -6.31 -4.89
C GLY A 138 21.96 -5.61 -5.37
N ALA A 139 20.86 -6.35 -5.47
CA ALA A 139 19.55 -5.80 -5.85
C ALA A 139 19.08 -4.69 -4.90
N ALA A 140 19.22 -4.90 -3.59
CA ALA A 140 18.86 -3.90 -2.58
C ALA A 140 19.70 -2.61 -2.71
N ARG A 141 20.98 -2.71 -3.06
CA ARG A 141 21.84 -1.53 -3.29
C ARG A 141 21.40 -0.75 -4.53
N VAL A 142 21.09 -1.44 -5.63
CA VAL A 142 20.57 -0.80 -6.85
C VAL A 142 19.25 -0.07 -6.58
N HIS A 143 18.39 -0.65 -5.73
CA HIS A 143 17.08 -0.10 -5.41
C HIS A 143 16.99 0.65 -4.07
N ARG A 144 18.11 1.07 -3.48
CA ARG A 144 18.15 1.70 -2.14
C ARG A 144 17.22 2.90 -1.99
N ALA A 145 17.07 3.70 -3.04
CA ALA A 145 16.20 4.89 -3.04
C ALA A 145 14.70 4.56 -3.06
N ARG A 146 14.32 3.31 -3.34
CA ARG A 146 12.92 2.86 -3.47
C ARG A 146 12.55 1.78 -2.45
N GLY A 147 13.26 1.72 -1.32
CA GLY A 147 13.03 0.72 -0.27
C GLY A 147 13.87 -0.56 -0.38
N GLY A 148 14.91 -0.55 -1.23
CA GLY A 148 15.88 -1.63 -1.33
C GLY A 148 15.28 -2.92 -1.87
N LEU A 149 15.38 -3.99 -1.09
CA LEU A 149 14.92 -5.33 -1.51
C LEU A 149 13.40 -5.38 -1.78
N LEU A 150 12.62 -4.54 -1.11
CA LEU A 150 11.16 -4.52 -1.27
C LEU A 150 10.71 -3.72 -2.50
N ALA A 151 11.61 -2.98 -3.17
CA ALA A 151 11.25 -2.13 -4.31
C ALA A 151 10.47 -2.85 -5.43
N PRO A 152 10.81 -4.10 -5.83
CA PRO A 152 10.04 -4.81 -6.85
C PRO A 152 8.62 -5.19 -6.38
N LEU A 153 8.42 -5.30 -5.06
CA LEU A 153 7.15 -5.67 -4.44
C LEU A 153 6.23 -4.46 -4.26
N ILE A 154 6.76 -3.25 -4.31
CA ILE A 154 6.01 -2.02 -4.19
C ILE A 154 5.32 -1.71 -5.53
N GLY A 155 4.00 -1.55 -5.49
CA GLY A 155 3.15 -1.18 -6.60
C GLY A 155 3.34 0.27 -7.06
N GLU A 156 2.74 0.59 -8.20
CA GLU A 156 2.71 1.94 -8.76
C GLU A 156 2.00 2.94 -7.82
N ASP A 157 1.08 2.44 -6.99
CA ASP A 157 0.39 3.16 -5.92
C ASP A 157 1.20 3.27 -4.61
N ASN A 158 2.49 2.90 -4.61
CA ASN A 158 3.38 2.97 -3.45
C ASN A 158 2.95 2.08 -2.25
N ARG A 159 2.17 1.03 -2.51
CA ARG A 159 1.76 0.00 -1.54
C ARG A 159 2.47 -1.31 -1.81
N LEU A 160 2.61 -2.19 -0.81
CA LEU A 160 3.09 -3.55 -1.10
C LEU A 160 2.02 -4.34 -1.86
N SER A 161 2.42 -4.99 -2.95
CA SER A 161 1.54 -5.83 -3.76
C SER A 161 1.52 -7.27 -3.24
N THR A 162 0.35 -7.74 -2.85
CA THR A 162 0.11 -9.13 -2.41
C THR A 162 0.56 -10.14 -3.46
N SER A 163 0.14 -9.99 -4.71
CA SER A 163 0.51 -10.92 -5.77
C SER A 163 2.00 -10.91 -6.12
N ARG A 164 2.65 -9.74 -6.15
CA ARG A 164 4.11 -9.68 -6.37
C ARG A 164 4.88 -10.32 -5.21
N THR A 165 4.43 -10.12 -3.98
CA THR A 165 5.07 -10.69 -2.78
C THR A 165 4.96 -12.21 -2.77
N VAL A 166 3.77 -12.76 -3.04
CA VAL A 166 3.59 -14.22 -3.16
C VAL A 166 4.45 -14.78 -4.30
N ALA A 167 4.39 -14.17 -5.49
CA ALA A 167 5.22 -14.63 -6.62
C ALA A 167 6.72 -14.58 -6.31
N ALA A 168 7.20 -13.48 -5.71
CA ALA A 168 8.60 -13.34 -5.32
C ALA A 168 9.04 -14.37 -4.28
N SER A 169 8.16 -14.75 -3.34
CA SER A 169 8.47 -15.80 -2.35
C SER A 169 8.67 -17.17 -3.02
N TRP A 170 7.84 -17.52 -4.00
CA TRP A 170 7.97 -18.76 -4.77
C TRP A 170 9.19 -18.74 -5.69
N VAL A 171 9.46 -17.61 -6.35
CA VAL A 171 10.67 -17.44 -7.17
C VAL A 171 11.92 -17.57 -6.31
N LEU A 172 11.97 -16.94 -5.14
CA LEU A 172 13.11 -17.02 -4.22
C LEU A 172 13.35 -18.45 -3.77
N LEU A 173 12.29 -19.17 -3.38
CA LEU A 173 12.39 -20.59 -3.00
C LEU A 173 12.91 -21.44 -4.16
N ALA A 174 12.37 -21.26 -5.38
CA ALA A 174 12.77 -22.04 -6.55
C ALA A 174 14.23 -21.78 -6.93
N VAL A 175 14.66 -20.52 -6.99
CA VAL A 175 16.05 -20.15 -7.26
C VAL A 175 16.99 -20.72 -6.20
N PHE A 176 16.61 -20.62 -4.93
CA PHE A 176 17.40 -21.20 -3.83
C PHE A 176 17.52 -22.72 -3.97
N ALA A 177 16.42 -23.44 -4.23
CA ALA A 177 16.42 -24.89 -4.41
C ALA A 177 17.31 -25.33 -5.59
N VAL A 178 17.21 -24.64 -6.73
CA VAL A 178 18.05 -24.91 -7.91
C VAL A 178 19.52 -24.63 -7.61
N LEU A 179 19.85 -23.56 -6.89
CA LEU A 179 21.24 -23.27 -6.48
C LEU A 179 21.80 -24.37 -5.57
N VAL A 180 21.00 -24.87 -4.62
CA VAL A 180 21.40 -25.98 -3.74
C VAL A 180 21.72 -27.24 -4.55
N LEU A 181 20.88 -27.60 -5.52
CA LEU A 181 21.11 -28.75 -6.40
C LEU A 181 22.33 -28.54 -7.32
N ALA A 182 22.47 -27.37 -7.93
CA ALA A 182 23.59 -27.05 -8.81
C ALA A 182 24.94 -27.11 -8.07
N LEU A 183 24.99 -26.62 -6.83
CA LEU A 183 26.20 -26.68 -6.00
C LEU A 183 26.52 -28.10 -5.53
N GLN A 184 25.50 -28.92 -5.23
CA GLN A 184 25.71 -30.35 -4.97
C GLN A 184 26.26 -31.06 -6.21
N LEU A 185 25.71 -30.77 -7.39
CA LEU A 185 26.16 -31.38 -8.65
C LEU A 185 27.61 -31.00 -8.96
N ALA A 186 28.00 -29.74 -8.70
CA ALA A 186 29.38 -29.28 -8.86
C ALA A 186 30.35 -29.94 -7.87
N GLY A 187 29.88 -30.33 -6.68
CA GLY A 187 30.66 -31.04 -5.66
C GLY A 187 30.63 -32.57 -5.78
N ALA A 188 29.73 -33.13 -6.59
CA ALA A 188 29.56 -34.57 -6.74
C ALA A 188 30.77 -35.17 -7.48
N SER A 189 31.41 -36.15 -6.84
CA SER A 189 32.61 -36.82 -7.36
C SER A 189 32.26 -38.12 -8.10
N ASP A 190 31.22 -38.82 -7.65
CA ASP A 190 30.75 -40.08 -8.21
C ASP A 190 29.67 -39.88 -9.28
N HIS A 191 29.59 -40.80 -10.24
CA HIS A 191 28.59 -40.77 -11.32
C HIS A 191 27.19 -41.10 -10.80
N ALA A 192 27.05 -42.03 -9.86
CA ALA A 192 25.74 -42.39 -9.28
C ALA A 192 25.11 -41.23 -8.50
N ASP A 193 25.92 -40.44 -7.78
CA ASP A 193 25.47 -39.23 -7.08
C ASP A 193 24.98 -38.16 -8.06
N ARG A 194 25.66 -38.00 -9.20
CA ARG A 194 25.25 -37.05 -10.26
C ARG A 194 23.93 -37.47 -10.89
N ASP A 195 23.78 -38.76 -11.22
CA ASP A 195 22.56 -39.29 -11.81
C ASP A 195 21.37 -39.10 -10.86
N THR A 196 21.56 -39.34 -9.56
CA THR A 196 20.53 -39.11 -8.53
C THR A 196 20.09 -37.64 -8.46
N LEU A 197 21.03 -36.69 -8.54
CA LEU A 197 20.73 -35.25 -8.56
C LEU A 197 20.02 -34.81 -9.84
N ILE A 198 20.37 -35.40 -10.99
CA ILE A 198 19.71 -35.15 -12.27
C ILE A 198 18.28 -35.72 -12.24
N GLU A 199 18.08 -36.92 -11.70
CA GLU A 199 16.75 -37.47 -11.43
C GLU A 199 15.97 -36.62 -10.43
N GLY A 200 16.64 -35.98 -9.48
CA GLY A 200 16.04 -35.03 -8.53
C GLY A 200 15.46 -33.76 -9.19
N LEU A 201 15.90 -33.45 -10.42
CA LEU A 201 15.35 -32.38 -11.26
C LEU A 201 14.19 -32.87 -12.15
N ASP A 202 13.86 -34.16 -12.13
CA ASP A 202 12.83 -34.74 -12.97
C ASP A 202 11.49 -34.01 -12.83
N LEU A 203 10.83 -33.83 -13.98
CA LEU A 203 9.60 -33.06 -14.10
C LEU A 203 8.47 -33.69 -13.29
N VAL A 204 8.43 -35.02 -13.19
CA VAL A 204 7.38 -35.73 -12.44
C VAL A 204 7.41 -35.34 -10.96
N ARG A 205 8.62 -35.15 -10.39
CA ARG A 205 8.82 -34.79 -8.98
C ARG A 205 8.67 -33.29 -8.72
N SER A 206 8.95 -32.46 -9.73
CA SER A 206 8.93 -30.99 -9.61
C SER A 206 7.66 -30.33 -10.14
N ALA A 207 6.77 -31.10 -10.78
CA ALA A 207 5.54 -30.61 -11.43
C ALA A 207 4.68 -29.74 -10.50
N GLY A 208 4.50 -30.11 -9.24
CA GLY A 208 3.67 -29.37 -8.30
C GLY A 208 4.20 -27.96 -8.01
N VAL A 209 5.49 -27.84 -7.66
CA VAL A 209 6.12 -26.53 -7.39
C VAL A 209 6.22 -25.69 -8.65
N LEU A 210 6.59 -26.28 -9.80
CA LEU A 210 6.67 -25.54 -11.06
C LEU A 210 5.29 -25.03 -11.51
N THR A 211 4.25 -25.83 -11.33
CA THR A 211 2.86 -25.44 -11.65
C THR A 211 2.42 -24.29 -10.75
N VAL A 212 2.67 -24.37 -9.45
CA VAL A 212 2.35 -23.28 -8.52
C VAL A 212 3.15 -22.03 -8.86
N LEU A 213 4.46 -22.14 -9.12
CA LEU A 213 5.32 -21.03 -9.51
C LEU A 213 4.80 -20.35 -10.79
N ALA A 214 4.48 -21.13 -11.82
CA ALA A 214 3.93 -20.63 -13.07
C ALA A 214 2.60 -19.90 -12.83
N LEU A 215 1.72 -20.49 -12.01
CA LEU A 215 0.42 -19.92 -11.67
C LEU A 215 0.55 -18.60 -10.91
N VAL A 216 1.32 -18.54 -9.83
CA VAL A 216 1.45 -17.30 -9.03
C VAL A 216 2.11 -16.17 -9.81
N CYS A 217 3.07 -16.50 -10.68
CA CYS A 217 3.68 -15.55 -11.62
C CYS A 217 2.66 -15.04 -12.64
N ALA A 218 1.87 -15.94 -13.25
CA ALA A 218 0.81 -15.56 -14.18
C ALA A 218 -0.23 -14.66 -13.49
N VAL A 219 -0.68 -15.01 -12.28
CA VAL A 219 -1.61 -14.20 -11.48
C VAL A 219 -1.02 -12.82 -11.17
N ALA A 220 0.26 -12.73 -10.81
CA ALA A 220 0.91 -11.44 -10.56
C ALA A 220 0.90 -10.53 -11.81
N VAL A 221 1.14 -11.09 -13.00
CA VAL A 221 1.10 -10.35 -14.27
C VAL A 221 -0.32 -9.97 -14.66
N VAL A 222 -1.26 -10.91 -14.60
CA VAL A 222 -2.65 -10.71 -15.01
C VAL A 222 -3.35 -9.71 -14.08
N VAL A 223 -3.17 -9.81 -12.75
CA VAL A 223 -3.75 -8.83 -11.81
C VAL A 223 -3.19 -7.44 -12.06
N ARG A 224 -1.88 -7.30 -12.30
CA ARG A 224 -1.30 -6.01 -12.67
C ARG A 224 -1.99 -5.44 -13.91
N ARG A 225 -2.14 -6.24 -14.96
CA ARG A 225 -2.81 -5.83 -16.20
C ARG A 225 -4.27 -5.42 -15.95
N VAL A 226 -5.03 -6.21 -15.20
CA VAL A 226 -6.44 -5.92 -14.86
C VAL A 226 -6.55 -4.60 -14.11
N VAL A 227 -5.76 -4.40 -13.06
CA VAL A 227 -5.76 -3.15 -12.28
C VAL A 227 -5.39 -1.96 -13.16
N THR A 228 -4.32 -2.05 -13.94
CA THR A 228 -3.90 -0.97 -14.85
C THR A 228 -4.99 -0.61 -15.85
N VAL A 229 -5.58 -1.59 -16.53
CA VAL A 229 -6.65 -1.33 -17.52
C VAL A 229 -7.88 -0.71 -16.86
N ARG A 230 -8.25 -1.15 -15.66
CA ARG A 230 -9.42 -0.62 -14.96
C ARG A 230 -9.20 0.77 -14.37
N VAL A 231 -7.98 1.10 -13.95
CA VAL A 231 -7.60 2.46 -13.55
C VAL A 231 -7.62 3.39 -14.76
N LEU A 232 -6.98 3.01 -15.87
CA LEU A 232 -6.99 3.79 -17.11
C LEU A 232 -8.40 3.97 -17.69
N GLY A 233 -9.24 2.95 -17.56
CA GLY A 233 -10.65 3.00 -17.95
C GLY A 233 -11.58 3.65 -16.92
N GLN A 234 -11.04 4.30 -15.87
CA GLN A 234 -11.80 5.01 -14.83
C GLN A 234 -12.85 4.14 -14.10
N ARG A 235 -12.68 2.81 -14.12
CA ARG A 235 -13.56 1.85 -13.43
C ARG A 235 -13.07 1.53 -12.01
N LEU A 236 -11.85 1.92 -11.69
CA LEU A 236 -11.21 1.76 -10.40
C LEU A 236 -10.43 3.03 -10.06
N GLN A 237 -10.56 3.50 -8.84
CA GLN A 237 -9.81 4.65 -8.33
C GLN A 237 -8.68 4.14 -7.45
N LYS A 238 -7.43 4.51 -7.77
CA LYS A 238 -6.26 4.23 -6.93
C LYS A 238 -5.50 5.50 -6.62
N LEU A 239 -5.26 5.73 -5.34
CA LEU A 239 -4.39 6.80 -4.86
C LEU A 239 -3.06 6.24 -4.39
N ARG A 240 -2.01 6.98 -4.70
CA ARG A 240 -0.67 6.68 -4.21
C ARG A 240 -0.64 6.81 -2.70
N ALA A 241 -0.23 5.77 -1.98
CA ALA A 241 -0.01 5.82 -0.54
C ALA A 241 1.26 6.63 -0.21
N ASP A 242 1.28 7.25 0.96
CA ASP A 242 2.46 8.02 1.40
C ASP A 242 3.68 7.12 1.60
N ARG A 243 3.45 5.88 2.07
CA ARG A 243 4.49 4.86 2.26
C ARG A 243 3.90 3.45 2.22
N PRO A 244 4.68 2.46 1.79
CA PRO A 244 4.27 1.06 1.85
C PRO A 244 4.27 0.57 3.31
N ARG A 245 3.32 -0.31 3.63
CA ARG A 245 3.16 -0.91 4.96
C ARG A 245 3.07 -2.42 4.82
N ALA A 246 3.60 -3.16 5.80
CA ALA A 246 3.45 -4.63 5.84
C ALA A 246 1.98 -5.06 5.87
N ALA A 247 1.12 -4.24 6.50
CA ALA A 247 -0.32 -4.46 6.52
C ALA A 247 -0.97 -4.45 5.13
N ASP A 248 -0.37 -3.78 4.12
CA ASP A 248 -0.91 -3.71 2.75
C ASP A 248 -1.06 -5.09 2.11
N LEU A 249 -0.31 -6.10 2.58
CA LEU A 249 -0.45 -7.49 2.11
C LEU A 249 -1.76 -8.13 2.56
N LEU A 250 -2.38 -7.59 3.61
CA LEU A 250 -3.52 -8.16 4.33
C LEU A 250 -4.73 -7.20 4.34
N THR A 251 -4.57 -5.98 3.85
CA THR A 251 -5.60 -4.94 3.89
C THR A 251 -5.90 -4.38 2.51
N ASP A 252 -7.14 -3.92 2.33
CA ASP A 252 -7.57 -3.17 1.16
C ASP A 252 -6.94 -1.75 1.12
N ASP A 253 -7.30 -0.99 0.08
CA ASP A 253 -6.78 0.35 -0.12
C ASP A 253 -7.22 1.35 0.99
N SER A 254 -8.26 1.02 1.75
CA SER A 254 -8.74 1.78 2.91
C SER A 254 -8.11 1.34 4.24
N GLY A 255 -7.27 0.31 4.23
CA GLY A 255 -6.65 -0.26 5.43
C GLY A 255 -7.55 -1.23 6.21
N ARG A 256 -8.67 -1.68 5.63
CA ARG A 256 -9.55 -2.71 6.21
C ARG A 256 -9.03 -4.10 5.83
N GLY A 257 -9.20 -5.09 6.71
CA GLY A 257 -8.77 -6.46 6.41
C GLY A 257 -9.44 -7.00 5.14
N SER A 258 -8.65 -7.50 4.20
CA SER A 258 -9.13 -8.05 2.93
C SER A 258 -9.08 -9.57 2.99
N PHE A 259 -10.25 -10.22 3.03
CA PHE A 259 -10.32 -11.68 3.13
C PHE A 259 -9.57 -12.37 1.98
N THR A 260 -9.74 -11.90 0.75
CA THR A 260 -9.12 -12.47 -0.45
C THR A 260 -7.60 -12.34 -0.44
N ASP A 261 -7.07 -11.25 0.11
CA ASP A 261 -5.63 -11.01 0.22
C ASP A 261 -5.03 -11.83 1.36
N VAL A 262 -5.68 -11.81 2.54
CA VAL A 262 -5.26 -12.57 3.73
C VAL A 262 -5.19 -14.06 3.45
N GLN A 263 -6.25 -14.65 2.89
CA GLN A 263 -6.26 -16.09 2.59
C GLN A 263 -5.16 -16.48 1.58
N TYR A 264 -4.89 -15.63 0.59
CA TYR A 264 -3.88 -15.90 -0.43
C TYR A 264 -2.46 -15.87 0.13
N VAL A 265 -2.16 -14.90 0.99
CA VAL A 265 -0.88 -14.82 1.69
C VAL A 265 -0.72 -16.02 2.62
N LEU A 266 -1.73 -16.34 3.42
CA LEU A 266 -1.65 -17.43 4.41
C LEU A 266 -1.45 -18.79 3.73
N VAL A 267 -2.29 -19.14 2.76
CA VAL A 267 -2.20 -20.42 2.02
C VAL A 267 -0.85 -20.54 1.32
N SER A 268 -0.42 -19.49 0.63
CA SER A 268 0.87 -19.48 -0.06
C SER A 268 2.04 -19.58 0.90
N THR A 269 1.99 -18.91 2.06
CA THR A 269 3.03 -18.97 3.08
C THR A 269 3.18 -20.39 3.63
N VAL A 270 2.07 -21.06 3.95
CA VAL A 270 2.09 -22.46 4.41
C VAL A 270 2.68 -23.38 3.34
N ALA A 271 2.31 -23.21 2.08
CA ALA A 271 2.84 -24.00 0.99
C ALA A 271 4.36 -23.77 0.74
N VAL A 272 4.82 -22.52 0.80
CA VAL A 272 6.25 -22.18 0.73
C VAL A 272 7.03 -22.78 1.90
N LEU A 273 6.51 -22.68 3.12
CA LEU A 273 7.13 -23.28 4.31
C LEU A 273 7.20 -24.81 4.20
N PHE A 274 6.11 -25.44 3.74
CA PHE A 274 6.08 -26.88 3.50
C PHE A 274 7.16 -27.28 2.47
N ALA A 275 7.24 -26.57 1.35
CA ALA A 275 8.25 -26.84 0.32
C ALA A 275 9.68 -26.58 0.83
N ALA A 276 9.92 -25.53 1.63
CA ALA A 276 11.21 -25.29 2.26
C ALA A 276 11.62 -26.43 3.21
N VAL A 277 10.69 -26.94 4.02
CA VAL A 277 10.92 -28.10 4.89
C VAL A 277 11.19 -29.37 4.08
N ARG A 278 10.50 -29.56 2.96
CA ARG A 278 10.76 -30.71 2.05
C ARG A 278 12.17 -30.63 1.47
N LEU A 279 12.59 -29.46 1.00
CA LEU A 279 13.95 -29.24 0.50
C LEU A 279 15.00 -29.53 1.59
N ALA A 280 14.77 -29.05 2.82
CA ALA A 280 15.70 -29.31 3.93
C ALA A 280 15.80 -30.80 4.29
N ARG A 281 14.72 -31.56 4.13
CA ARG A 281 14.69 -33.01 4.42
C ARG A 281 15.19 -33.89 3.27
N ARG A 282 15.10 -33.39 2.03
CA ARG A 282 15.50 -34.09 0.80
C ARG A 282 16.22 -33.10 -0.12
N PRO A 283 17.43 -32.67 0.23
CA PRO A 283 18.19 -31.66 -0.52
C PRO A 283 18.63 -32.14 -1.92
N GLU A 284 18.59 -33.44 -2.18
CA GLU A 284 18.95 -34.09 -3.44
C GLU A 284 17.91 -33.94 -4.56
N GLN A 285 16.73 -33.40 -4.26
CA GLN A 285 15.68 -33.20 -5.24
C GLN A 285 14.96 -31.87 -5.05
N LEU A 286 14.29 -31.39 -6.11
CA LEU A 286 13.38 -30.26 -5.96
C LEU A 286 12.27 -30.60 -4.96
N PRO A 287 11.73 -29.59 -4.24
CA PRO A 287 10.69 -29.84 -3.27
C PRO A 287 9.46 -30.42 -3.96
N ASP A 288 9.16 -31.68 -3.65
CA ASP A 288 7.96 -32.35 -4.12
C ASP A 288 6.77 -31.84 -3.30
N LEU A 289 5.90 -31.06 -3.98
CA LEU A 289 4.70 -30.45 -3.44
C LEU A 289 3.48 -31.32 -3.79
N PRO A 290 2.80 -31.93 -2.80
CA PRO A 290 1.61 -32.72 -3.04
C PRO A 290 0.56 -31.95 -3.83
N TRP A 291 -0.07 -32.61 -4.80
CA TRP A 291 -1.12 -31.99 -5.64
C TRP A 291 -2.26 -31.38 -4.83
N GLY A 292 -2.60 -31.93 -3.67
CA GLY A 292 -3.59 -31.32 -2.76
C GLY A 292 -3.21 -29.90 -2.32
N LEU A 293 -1.93 -29.66 -1.97
CA LEU A 293 -1.44 -28.31 -1.64
C LEU A 293 -1.35 -27.42 -2.88
N ALA A 294 -0.92 -27.97 -4.03
CA ALA A 294 -0.87 -27.22 -5.28
C ALA A 294 -2.27 -26.73 -5.70
N VAL A 295 -3.28 -27.60 -5.62
CA VAL A 295 -4.69 -27.27 -5.89
C VAL A 295 -5.21 -26.25 -4.87
N LEU A 296 -4.86 -26.39 -3.58
CA LEU A 296 -5.26 -25.41 -2.57
C LEU A 296 -4.70 -24.01 -2.88
N VAL A 297 -3.42 -23.91 -3.26
CA VAL A 297 -2.82 -22.65 -3.72
C VAL A 297 -3.51 -22.14 -4.98
N ALA A 298 -3.88 -23.03 -5.91
CA ALA A 298 -4.56 -22.63 -7.13
C ALA A 298 -5.96 -22.06 -6.89
N VAL A 299 -6.76 -22.71 -6.03
CA VAL A 299 -8.07 -22.21 -5.60
C VAL A 299 -7.91 -20.86 -4.91
N SER A 300 -6.95 -20.76 -3.99
CA SER A 300 -6.64 -19.52 -3.27
C SER A 300 -6.25 -18.37 -4.21
N ALA A 301 -5.42 -18.66 -5.21
CA ALA A 301 -5.01 -17.69 -6.23
C ALA A 301 -6.18 -17.26 -7.13
N ALA A 302 -7.07 -18.19 -7.48
CA ALA A 302 -8.29 -17.89 -8.24
C ALA A 302 -9.26 -17.01 -7.44
N THR A 303 -9.45 -17.29 -6.15
CA THR A 303 -10.26 -16.45 -5.25
C THR A 303 -9.68 -15.03 -5.11
N TYR A 304 -8.35 -14.91 -4.96
CA TYR A 304 -7.68 -13.61 -4.96
C TYR A 304 -7.88 -12.86 -6.28
N PHE A 305 -7.67 -13.53 -7.41
CA PHE A 305 -7.88 -12.94 -8.73
C PHE A 305 -9.33 -12.46 -8.92
N ALA A 306 -10.31 -13.30 -8.57
CA ALA A 306 -11.72 -12.96 -8.64
C ALA A 306 -12.05 -11.74 -7.76
N GLY A 307 -11.49 -11.67 -6.54
CA GLY A 307 -11.60 -10.50 -5.66
C GLY A 307 -11.09 -9.23 -6.34
N LYS A 308 -9.86 -9.24 -6.86
CA LYS A 308 -9.26 -8.09 -7.57
C LYS A 308 -10.05 -7.71 -8.83
N TYR A 309 -10.65 -8.68 -9.51
CA TYR A 309 -11.50 -8.43 -10.66
C TYR A 309 -12.87 -7.86 -10.27
N ALA A 310 -13.41 -8.22 -9.10
CA ALA A 310 -14.69 -7.74 -8.61
C ALA A 310 -14.60 -6.36 -7.93
N GLU A 311 -13.42 -5.92 -7.49
CA GLU A 311 -13.22 -4.61 -6.86
C GLU A 311 -13.83 -3.49 -7.72
N GLY A 312 -14.80 -2.76 -7.18
CA GLY A 312 -15.42 -1.61 -7.82
C GLY A 312 -14.82 -0.30 -7.32
N GLY A 313 -15.02 0.78 -8.06
CA GLY A 313 -14.64 2.10 -7.57
C GLY A 313 -14.96 3.22 -8.54
N ARG A 314 -15.87 3.05 -9.49
CA ARG A 314 -16.28 4.15 -10.36
C ARG A 314 -17.17 5.11 -9.56
N PRO A 315 -16.84 6.41 -9.50
CA PRO A 315 -17.68 7.38 -8.80
C PRO A 315 -18.94 7.63 -9.64
N VAL A 316 -20.08 7.80 -8.98
CA VAL A 316 -21.38 8.03 -9.64
C VAL A 316 -22.21 9.05 -8.86
N ILE A 317 -22.80 10.00 -9.57
CA ILE A 317 -23.85 10.88 -9.04
C ILE A 317 -25.20 10.20 -9.30
N LEU A 318 -25.97 10.01 -8.24
CA LEU A 318 -27.33 9.48 -8.31
C LEU A 318 -28.37 10.60 -8.35
N SER A 319 -28.16 11.68 -7.58
CA SER A 319 -29.05 12.84 -7.56
C SER A 319 -28.34 14.07 -7.05
N VAL A 320 -28.80 15.25 -7.50
CA VAL A 320 -28.42 16.55 -6.94
C VAL A 320 -29.68 17.25 -6.48
N VAL A 321 -29.69 17.74 -5.24
CA VAL A 321 -30.84 18.43 -4.64
C VAL A 321 -30.38 19.69 -3.93
N ARG A 322 -31.29 20.63 -3.68
CA ARG A 322 -31.03 21.76 -2.79
C ARG A 322 -30.79 21.24 -1.36
N ALA A 323 -29.71 21.65 -0.72
CA ALA A 323 -29.48 21.36 0.69
C ALA A 323 -30.48 22.17 1.51
N ARG A 324 -31.17 21.51 2.45
CA ARG A 324 -32.27 22.10 3.21
C ARG A 324 -31.89 22.24 4.67
N GLU A 325 -32.07 23.42 5.25
CA GLU A 325 -32.06 23.59 6.69
C GLU A 325 -33.45 23.39 7.30
N ALA A 326 -33.52 22.98 8.56
CA ALA A 326 -34.80 22.76 9.23
C ALA A 326 -35.61 24.06 9.29
N GLY A 327 -36.73 24.11 8.57
CA GLY A 327 -37.58 25.30 8.45
C GLY A 327 -37.63 25.92 7.05
N ASP A 328 -36.72 25.53 6.14
CA ASP A 328 -36.75 26.00 4.76
C ASP A 328 -37.97 25.47 3.99
N LEU A 329 -38.48 26.30 3.08
CA LEU A 329 -39.52 25.92 2.12
C LEU A 329 -38.90 25.23 0.89
N ASP A 330 -39.70 24.41 0.22
CA ASP A 330 -39.31 23.82 -1.05
C ASP A 330 -39.19 24.94 -2.11
N ALA A 331 -38.02 25.04 -2.73
CA ALA A 331 -37.67 26.08 -3.69
C ALA A 331 -36.74 25.51 -4.76
N PRO A 332 -36.72 26.09 -5.98
CA PRO A 332 -35.72 25.76 -6.98
C PRO A 332 -34.32 26.08 -6.48
N ILE A 333 -33.30 25.46 -7.08
CA ILE A 333 -31.90 25.75 -6.77
C ILE A 333 -31.58 27.16 -7.28
N ARG A 334 -31.02 28.01 -6.43
CA ARG A 334 -30.55 29.35 -6.80
C ARG A 334 -29.05 29.48 -6.70
N THR A 335 -28.52 30.54 -7.32
CA THR A 335 -27.14 30.94 -7.05
C THR A 335 -26.97 31.28 -5.56
N GLY A 336 -25.87 30.85 -4.96
CA GLY A 336 -25.60 30.99 -3.53
C GLY A 336 -26.24 29.95 -2.61
N ASP A 337 -27.21 29.15 -3.09
CA ASP A 337 -27.73 28.02 -2.31
C ASP A 337 -26.66 26.92 -2.16
N ASP A 338 -26.70 26.21 -1.04
CA ASP A 338 -25.99 24.94 -0.92
C ASP A 338 -26.77 23.84 -1.67
N ILE A 339 -26.06 23.00 -2.41
CA ILE A 339 -26.61 21.78 -3.02
C ILE A 339 -26.00 20.54 -2.35
N GLU A 340 -26.81 19.51 -2.21
CA GLU A 340 -26.44 18.18 -1.77
C GLU A 340 -26.34 17.25 -2.98
N ILE A 341 -25.12 16.78 -3.26
CA ILE A 341 -24.82 15.83 -4.32
C ILE A 341 -24.74 14.45 -3.68
N ARG A 342 -25.68 13.57 -4.04
CA ARG A 342 -25.76 12.20 -3.50
C ARG A 342 -25.28 11.19 -4.53
N GLY A 343 -24.54 10.21 -4.06
CA GLY A 343 -23.95 9.20 -4.93
C GLY A 343 -23.10 8.19 -4.19
N ALA A 344 -22.06 7.72 -4.86
CA ALA A 344 -21.09 6.79 -4.29
C ALA A 344 -19.71 6.97 -4.92
N GLY A 345 -18.66 6.66 -4.15
CA GLY A 345 -17.29 6.67 -4.63
C GLY A 345 -16.67 8.08 -4.74
N PHE A 346 -17.26 9.09 -4.11
CA PHE A 346 -16.72 10.46 -4.13
C PHE A 346 -15.40 10.57 -3.38
N VAL A 347 -15.18 9.69 -2.39
CA VAL A 347 -13.93 9.62 -1.63
C VAL A 347 -13.24 8.29 -1.97
N PRO A 348 -12.22 8.30 -2.85
CA PRO A 348 -11.51 7.09 -3.23
C PRO A 348 -10.99 6.31 -2.02
N PRO A 349 -10.85 4.97 -2.11
CA PRO A 349 -10.17 4.19 -1.08
C PRO A 349 -8.77 4.74 -0.76
N GLY A 350 -8.52 5.03 0.52
CA GLY A 350 -7.28 5.66 0.96
C GLY A 350 -7.21 7.19 0.75
N ALA A 351 -8.31 7.85 0.35
CA ALA A 351 -8.43 9.31 0.25
C ALA A 351 -8.90 9.99 1.55
N GLY A 352 -9.04 9.25 2.66
CA GLY A 352 -9.57 9.78 3.91
C GLY A 352 -8.66 10.76 4.65
N SER A 353 -7.43 11.01 4.16
CA SER A 353 -6.59 12.04 4.75
C SER A 353 -7.07 13.44 4.33
N PRO A 354 -6.96 14.44 5.21
CA PRO A 354 -7.54 15.77 4.95
C PRO A 354 -6.99 16.44 3.68
N ASP A 355 -5.71 16.21 3.36
CA ASP A 355 -5.05 16.75 2.16
C ASP A 355 -5.58 16.14 0.85
N ARG A 356 -6.16 14.93 0.92
CA ARG A 356 -6.77 14.23 -0.21
C ARG A 356 -8.24 14.60 -0.33
N LEU A 357 -8.95 14.71 0.80
CA LEU A 357 -10.33 15.23 0.83
C LEU A 357 -10.42 16.62 0.21
N ALA A 358 -9.47 17.52 0.51
CA ALA A 358 -9.41 18.86 -0.06
C ALA A 358 -9.22 18.91 -1.60
N ARG A 359 -8.91 17.78 -2.25
CA ARG A 359 -8.75 17.69 -3.71
C ARG A 359 -10.03 17.31 -4.43
N VAL A 360 -11.11 16.99 -3.70
CA VAL A 360 -12.41 16.74 -4.32
C VAL A 360 -12.98 18.07 -4.82
N VAL A 361 -13.37 18.08 -6.08
CA VAL A 361 -13.89 19.27 -6.78
C VAL A 361 -15.22 18.91 -7.42
N VAL A 362 -16.17 19.84 -7.40
CA VAL A 362 -17.41 19.75 -8.15
C VAL A 362 -17.34 20.72 -9.32
N ARG A 363 -17.55 20.21 -10.53
CA ARG A 363 -17.72 21.02 -11.72
C ARG A 363 -19.21 21.30 -11.90
N ILE A 364 -19.60 22.57 -11.79
CA ILE A 364 -20.97 23.06 -12.01
C ILE A 364 -20.92 23.91 -13.27
N GLY A 365 -21.37 23.33 -14.38
CA GLY A 365 -21.24 23.89 -15.72
C GLY A 365 -19.76 24.08 -16.10
N ARG A 366 -19.33 25.34 -16.14
CA ARG A 366 -17.96 25.76 -16.45
C ARG A 366 -17.11 26.08 -15.21
N VAL A 367 -17.72 26.14 -14.03
CA VAL A 367 -17.07 26.56 -12.79
C VAL A 367 -16.61 25.34 -12.00
N HIS A 368 -15.39 25.39 -11.46
CA HIS A 368 -14.84 24.38 -10.57
C HIS A 368 -14.94 24.88 -9.13
N VAL A 369 -15.66 24.14 -8.29
CA VAL A 369 -15.91 24.46 -6.89
C VAL A 369 -15.18 23.45 -6.03
N HIS A 370 -14.26 23.91 -5.20
CA HIS A 370 -13.64 23.04 -4.20
C HIS A 370 -14.68 22.63 -3.16
N VAL A 371 -14.75 21.33 -2.85
CA VAL A 371 -15.66 20.87 -1.80
C VAL A 371 -15.12 21.34 -0.44
N PRO A 372 -15.89 22.13 0.32
CA PRO A 372 -15.40 22.68 1.58
C PRO A 372 -15.21 21.58 2.62
N LEU A 373 -14.06 21.61 3.31
CA LEU A 373 -13.81 20.76 4.48
C LEU A 373 -14.68 21.25 5.64
N ILE A 374 -15.69 20.47 6.03
CA ILE A 374 -16.54 20.76 7.19
C ILE A 374 -16.09 19.88 8.36
N PRO A 375 -15.32 20.40 9.33
CA PRO A 375 -14.77 19.61 10.42
C PRO A 375 -15.87 19.21 11.40
N VAL A 376 -15.77 17.98 11.91
CA VAL A 376 -16.53 17.49 13.06
C VAL A 376 -15.57 16.78 14.00
N THR A 377 -15.97 16.60 15.26
CA THR A 377 -15.14 15.86 16.22
C THR A 377 -14.78 14.49 15.67
N GLY A 378 -13.49 14.24 15.49
CA GLY A 378 -12.98 12.96 14.95
C GLY A 378 -12.87 12.87 13.43
N GLY A 379 -13.33 13.86 12.63
CA GLY A 379 -13.27 13.76 11.17
C GLY A 379 -13.86 14.95 10.42
N PHE A 380 -14.51 14.64 9.31
CA PHE A 380 -15.17 15.61 8.44
C PHE A 380 -16.57 15.11 8.08
N ALA A 381 -17.55 16.01 8.11
CA ALA A 381 -18.88 15.74 7.59
C ALA A 381 -18.93 15.89 6.05
N ASN A 382 -18.03 16.72 5.50
CA ASN A 382 -17.90 16.99 4.08
C ASN A 382 -16.42 17.21 3.75
N PRO A 383 -15.87 16.63 2.66
CA PRO A 383 -16.46 15.63 1.76
C PRO A 383 -16.78 14.29 2.44
N ALA A 384 -17.89 13.65 2.07
CA ALA A 384 -18.19 12.25 2.39
C ALA A 384 -18.31 11.40 1.13
N ASP A 385 -18.14 10.08 1.26
CA ASP A 385 -18.12 9.16 0.10
C ASP A 385 -19.45 9.11 -0.68
N THR A 386 -20.57 9.33 0.02
CA THR A 386 -21.92 9.21 -0.53
C THR A 386 -22.62 10.55 -0.70
N VAL A 387 -22.12 11.61 -0.05
CA VAL A 387 -22.77 12.93 -0.02
C VAL A 387 -21.71 14.01 -0.05
N LEU A 388 -21.90 15.01 -0.91
CA LEU A 388 -21.11 16.24 -0.92
C LEU A 388 -22.06 17.43 -0.78
N THR A 389 -21.68 18.41 0.03
CA THR A 389 -22.38 19.69 0.12
C THR A 389 -21.49 20.78 -0.45
N VAL A 390 -21.97 21.49 -1.46
CA VAL A 390 -21.23 22.59 -2.10
C VAL A 390 -22.14 23.78 -2.38
N PRO A 391 -21.65 25.02 -2.24
CA PRO A 391 -22.40 26.19 -2.65
C PRO A 391 -22.45 26.27 -4.18
N VAL A 392 -23.57 26.76 -4.72
CA VAL A 392 -23.69 27.14 -6.13
C VAL A 392 -23.03 28.51 -6.31
N PRO A 393 -21.94 28.63 -7.08
CA PRO A 393 -21.28 29.92 -7.29
C PRO A 393 -22.18 30.90 -8.04
N VAL A 394 -21.99 32.18 -7.78
CA VAL A 394 -22.73 33.27 -8.45
C VAL A 394 -22.35 33.39 -9.94
N GLU A 395 -21.20 32.84 -10.33
CA GLU A 395 -20.72 32.80 -11.71
C GLU A 395 -21.39 31.70 -12.57
N VAL A 396 -22.27 30.88 -11.97
CA VAL A 396 -23.03 29.88 -12.71
C VAL A 396 -24.19 30.55 -13.44
N GLU A 397 -24.22 30.38 -14.76
CA GLU A 397 -25.31 30.89 -15.60
C GLU A 397 -26.65 30.20 -15.23
N PRO A 398 -27.75 30.95 -15.06
CA PRO A 398 -29.08 30.38 -14.85
C PRO A 398 -29.52 29.46 -16.00
N GLY A 399 -30.27 28.43 -15.67
CA GLY A 399 -30.84 27.43 -16.58
C GLY A 399 -30.32 26.02 -16.33
N ALA A 400 -30.39 25.18 -17.35
CA ALA A 400 -29.96 23.78 -17.29
C ALA A 400 -28.42 23.67 -17.25
N VAL A 401 -27.89 23.24 -16.11
CA VAL A 401 -26.45 23.14 -15.85
C VAL A 401 -26.06 21.70 -15.52
N GLU A 402 -24.93 21.25 -16.05
CA GLU A 402 -24.37 19.94 -15.72
C GLU A 402 -23.54 19.99 -14.43
N VAL A 403 -23.76 19.04 -13.54
CA VAL A 403 -22.95 18.80 -12.34
C VAL A 403 -22.14 17.52 -12.49
N GLN A 404 -20.86 17.60 -12.17
CA GLN A 404 -19.94 16.46 -12.09
C GLN A 404 -19.04 16.57 -10.87
N VAL A 405 -18.64 15.43 -10.30
CA VAL A 405 -17.64 15.37 -9.23
C VAL A 405 -16.34 14.86 -9.83
N VAL A 406 -15.26 15.58 -9.56
CA VAL A 406 -13.89 15.18 -9.80
C VAL A 406 -13.30 14.73 -8.46
N THR A 407 -13.03 13.44 -8.35
CA THR A 407 -12.50 12.84 -7.12
C THR A 407 -11.03 13.20 -6.91
N ALA A 408 -10.50 12.94 -5.70
CA ALA A 408 -9.08 13.12 -5.40
C ALA A 408 -8.15 12.26 -6.29
N ALA A 409 -8.68 11.21 -6.91
CA ALA A 409 -7.97 10.37 -7.88
C ALA A 409 -8.01 10.91 -9.32
N GLY A 410 -8.67 12.05 -9.55
CA GLY A 410 -8.83 12.65 -10.88
C GLY A 410 -9.85 11.93 -11.77
N VAL A 411 -10.73 11.11 -11.18
CA VAL A 411 -11.81 10.44 -11.91
C VAL A 411 -13.08 11.26 -11.82
N GLU A 412 -13.70 11.50 -12.98
CA GLU A 412 -14.96 12.22 -13.12
C GLU A 412 -16.16 11.26 -13.03
N THR A 413 -17.25 11.73 -12.44
CA THR A 413 -18.54 11.02 -12.42
C THR A 413 -19.28 11.13 -13.76
N ASN A 414 -20.45 10.49 -13.85
CA ASN A 414 -21.47 10.89 -14.83
C ASN A 414 -21.88 12.36 -14.62
N SER A 415 -22.37 13.00 -15.69
CA SER A 415 -23.06 14.29 -15.59
C SER A 415 -24.48 14.12 -15.06
N CYS A 416 -24.91 15.05 -14.21
CA CYS A 416 -26.28 15.18 -13.73
C CYS A 416 -26.77 16.59 -14.07
N LEU A 417 -27.87 16.70 -14.80
CA LEU A 417 -28.47 17.99 -15.15
C LEU A 417 -29.31 18.51 -13.99
N ILE A 418 -29.09 19.76 -13.61
CA ILE A 418 -29.92 20.52 -12.67
C ILE A 418 -30.42 21.80 -13.34
N ASP A 419 -31.49 22.38 -12.82
CA ASP A 419 -31.98 23.69 -13.25
C ASP A 419 -31.66 24.73 -12.17
N VAL A 420 -30.92 25.76 -12.54
CA VAL A 420 -30.49 26.85 -11.64
C VAL A 420 -31.27 28.11 -11.98
N THR A 421 -31.86 28.71 -10.96
CA THR A 421 -32.59 29.98 -11.06
C THR A 421 -31.79 31.14 -10.46
N ASP A 422 -32.12 32.37 -10.83
CA ASP A 422 -31.53 33.58 -10.24
C ASP A 422 -31.79 33.71 -8.73
#